data_AF-A0A136MRB8-F1
#
_entry.id   AF-A0A136MRB8-F1
#
_cell.length_a   1.000
_cell.length_b   1.000
_cell.length_c   1.000
_cell.angle_alpha   90.00
_cell.angle_beta   90.00
_cell.angle_gamma   90.00
#
_symmetry.space_group_name_H-M   'P 1'
#
loop_
_entity.id
_entity.type
_entity.pdbx_description
1 polymer ?
#
loop_
_entity_poly.entity_id
_entity_poly.type
_entity_poly.pdbx_seq_one_letter_code
_entity_poly.pdbx_strand_id
1 'polypeptide(L)'
;MTIDLRELFDTTGDSELFDKAMIELLSALNNGQTNDFDYLKLKHSYKALVAMGMDANTATKSAFLTAKTMGLTKEKLLKNVQHYKTVLNKEKEKFALALKNQIANNVDGKVLQISKYNDKITENQNKIKQLQEDIVTMEAEIVQIEKGLDSTKKKIEDTRDQFKSAFDKLYQEIEADGELFNSIL
;
A
#
# COMPACT_ATOMS: atom_id res chain seq x y z
N MET A 1 -25.69 -29.26 -27.09
CA MET A 1 -24.36 -29.55 -27.62
C MET A 1 -23.43 -28.49 -27.06
N THR A 2 -22.57 -28.85 -26.12
CA THR A 2 -21.60 -27.93 -25.51
C THR A 2 -20.40 -27.86 -26.45
N ILE A 3 -20.25 -26.76 -27.19
CA ILE A 3 -19.12 -26.57 -28.09
C ILE A 3 -17.94 -26.14 -27.22
N ASP A 4 -16.85 -26.92 -27.19
CA ASP A 4 -15.60 -26.47 -26.60
C ASP A 4 -14.98 -25.39 -27.50
N LEU A 5 -15.09 -24.13 -27.09
CA LEU A 5 -14.59 -23.01 -27.85
C LEU A 5 -13.04 -22.96 -27.85
N ARG A 6 -12.37 -23.53 -26.85
CA ARG A 6 -10.91 -23.54 -26.78
C ARG A 6 -10.33 -24.44 -27.88
N GLU A 7 -10.91 -25.62 -28.05
CA GLU A 7 -10.58 -26.52 -29.16
C GLU A 7 -11.04 -25.95 -30.51
N LEU A 8 -12.16 -25.20 -30.54
CA LEU A 8 -12.68 -24.64 -31.78
C LEU A 8 -11.74 -23.59 -32.42
N PHE A 9 -11.05 -22.81 -31.60
CA PHE A 9 -10.21 -21.70 -32.04
C PHE A 9 -8.71 -22.03 -32.10
N ASP A 10 -8.29 -23.21 -31.64
CA ASP A 10 -6.88 -23.64 -31.55
C ASP A 10 -5.97 -22.60 -30.87
N THR A 11 -6.49 -21.86 -29.88
CA THR A 11 -5.74 -20.79 -29.23
C THR A 11 -5.01 -21.33 -28.00
N THR A 12 -3.70 -21.55 -28.14
CA THR A 12 -2.78 -21.85 -27.04
C THR A 12 -1.84 -20.68 -26.82
N GLY A 13 -1.49 -20.39 -25.57
CA GLY A 13 -0.47 -19.39 -25.27
C GLY A 13 0.39 -19.82 -24.10
N ASP A 14 1.55 -19.18 -23.97
CA ASP A 14 2.65 -19.67 -23.14
C ASP A 14 2.59 -19.20 -21.67
N SER A 15 1.46 -18.64 -21.22
CA SER A 15 1.35 -18.10 -19.86
C SER A 15 -0.02 -18.28 -19.24
N GLU A 16 -0.04 -18.43 -17.91
CA GLU A 16 -1.27 -18.50 -17.10
C GLU A 16 -2.14 -17.24 -17.26
N LEU A 17 -1.51 -16.07 -17.46
CA LEU A 17 -2.23 -14.83 -17.73
C LEU A 17 -2.95 -14.86 -19.08
N PHE A 18 -2.29 -15.39 -20.11
CA PHE A 18 -2.93 -15.63 -21.40
C PHE A 18 -4.11 -16.58 -21.26
N ASP A 19 -3.95 -17.67 -20.51
CA ASP A 19 -5.03 -18.64 -20.28
C ASP A 19 -6.24 -18.02 -19.58
N LYS A 20 -6.02 -17.21 -18.54
CA LYS A 20 -7.11 -16.50 -17.84
C LYS A 20 -7.83 -15.52 -18.77
N ALA A 21 -7.08 -14.72 -19.53
CA ALA A 21 -7.66 -13.80 -20.51
C ALA A 21 -8.45 -14.55 -21.59
N MET A 22 -7.93 -15.69 -22.06
CA MET A 22 -8.61 -16.53 -23.03
C MET A 22 -9.91 -17.09 -22.46
N ILE A 23 -9.91 -17.63 -21.24
CA ILE A 23 -11.12 -18.15 -20.58
C ILE A 23 -12.20 -17.07 -20.50
N GLU A 24 -11.86 -15.84 -20.13
CA GLU A 24 -12.82 -14.73 -20.04
C GLU A 24 -13.40 -14.38 -21.42
N LEU A 25 -12.55 -14.29 -22.46
CA LEU A 25 -13.00 -13.99 -23.83
C LEU A 25 -13.88 -15.12 -24.40
N LEU A 26 -13.52 -16.38 -24.16
CA LEU A 26 -14.32 -17.53 -24.58
C LEU A 26 -15.66 -17.58 -23.83
N SER A 27 -15.67 -17.24 -22.54
CA SER A 27 -16.90 -17.11 -21.76
C SER A 27 -17.81 -16.02 -22.33
N ALA A 28 -17.26 -14.85 -22.70
CA ALA A 28 -18.01 -13.77 -23.34
C ALA A 28 -18.62 -14.21 -24.69
N LEU A 29 -17.86 -14.94 -25.51
CA LEU A 29 -18.37 -15.51 -26.76
C LEU A 29 -19.49 -16.53 -26.52
N ASN A 30 -19.34 -17.39 -25.51
CA ASN A 30 -20.35 -18.38 -25.15
C ASN A 30 -21.66 -17.72 -24.69
N ASN A 31 -21.57 -16.68 -23.86
CA ASN A 31 -22.72 -15.90 -23.39
C ASN A 31 -23.36 -15.07 -24.52
N GLY A 32 -22.58 -14.72 -25.55
CA GLY A 32 -23.06 -14.04 -26.74
C GLY A 32 -23.74 -14.94 -27.77
N GLN A 33 -23.87 -16.25 -27.51
CA GLN A 33 -24.48 -17.19 -28.45
C GLN A 33 -25.95 -16.92 -28.72
N THR A 34 -26.38 -17.27 -29.93
CA THR A 34 -27.79 -17.23 -30.32
C THR A 34 -28.38 -18.63 -30.37
N ASN A 35 -29.69 -18.75 -30.15
CA ASN A 35 -30.38 -20.05 -30.22
C ASN A 35 -30.34 -20.64 -31.64
N ASP A 36 -30.31 -19.78 -32.66
CA ASP A 36 -30.26 -20.16 -34.07
C ASP A 36 -28.92 -20.80 -34.48
N PHE A 37 -28.91 -21.47 -35.65
CA PHE A 37 -27.67 -21.95 -36.24
C PHE A 37 -26.81 -20.75 -36.66
N ASP A 38 -25.60 -20.62 -36.09
CA ASP A 38 -24.77 -19.42 -36.20
C ASP A 38 -23.31 -19.71 -36.62
N TYR A 39 -22.47 -18.68 -36.56
CA TYR A 39 -21.06 -18.77 -36.95
C TYR A 39 -20.27 -19.81 -36.12
N LEU A 40 -20.51 -19.91 -34.81
CA LEU A 40 -19.77 -20.84 -33.96
C LEU A 40 -20.17 -22.29 -34.26
N LYS A 41 -21.47 -22.55 -34.45
CA LYS A 41 -21.99 -23.85 -34.88
C LYS A 41 -21.47 -24.23 -36.27
N LEU A 42 -21.44 -23.29 -37.22
CA LEU A 42 -20.85 -23.51 -38.55
C LEU A 42 -19.37 -23.86 -38.47
N LYS A 43 -18.59 -23.12 -37.68
CA LYS A 43 -17.16 -23.37 -37.49
C LYS A 43 -16.92 -24.74 -36.84
N HIS A 44 -17.77 -25.15 -35.91
CA HIS A 44 -17.70 -26.46 -35.28
C HIS A 44 -17.98 -27.58 -36.29
N SER A 45 -19.04 -27.45 -37.11
CA SER A 45 -19.34 -28.39 -38.19
C SER A 45 -18.19 -28.49 -39.20
N TYR A 46 -17.60 -27.36 -39.60
CA TYR A 46 -16.43 -27.35 -40.47
C TYR A 46 -15.25 -28.13 -39.89
N LYS A 47 -14.91 -27.88 -38.62
CA LYS A 47 -13.82 -28.57 -37.91
C LYS A 47 -14.05 -30.08 -37.84
N ALA A 48 -15.28 -30.50 -37.53
CA ALA A 48 -15.64 -31.92 -37.49
C ALA A 48 -15.45 -32.61 -38.85
N LEU A 49 -15.87 -31.97 -39.95
CA LEU A 49 -15.70 -32.52 -41.30
C LEU A 49 -14.23 -32.62 -41.72
N VAL A 50 -13.41 -31.62 -41.38
CA VAL A 50 -11.97 -31.66 -41.62
C VAL A 50 -11.31 -32.80 -40.83
N ALA A 51 -11.72 -33.01 -39.57
CA ALA A 51 -11.23 -34.13 -38.75
C ALA A 51 -11.58 -35.51 -39.34
N MET A 52 -12.64 -35.60 -40.16
CA MET A 52 -13.01 -36.81 -40.90
C MET A 52 -12.24 -36.99 -42.23
N GLY A 53 -11.22 -36.17 -42.50
CA GLY A 53 -10.38 -36.27 -43.69
C GLY A 53 -10.94 -35.55 -44.92
N MET A 54 -11.99 -34.73 -44.78
CA MET A 54 -12.46 -33.89 -45.88
C MET A 54 -11.53 -32.71 -46.10
N ASP A 55 -11.28 -32.37 -47.37
CA ASP A 55 -10.55 -31.15 -47.71
C ASP A 55 -11.31 -29.89 -47.30
N ALA A 56 -10.59 -28.80 -47.04
CA ALA A 56 -11.17 -27.57 -46.51
C ALA A 56 -12.27 -26.96 -47.39
N ASN A 57 -12.17 -27.08 -48.71
CA ASN A 57 -13.15 -26.51 -49.64
C ASN A 57 -14.47 -27.29 -49.58
N THR A 58 -14.38 -28.62 -49.66
CA THR A 58 -15.54 -29.51 -49.54
C THR A 58 -16.15 -29.43 -48.14
N ALA A 59 -15.35 -29.44 -47.08
CA ALA A 59 -15.82 -29.30 -45.70
C ALA A 59 -16.58 -27.97 -45.49
N THR A 60 -16.07 -26.86 -46.03
CA THR A 60 -16.73 -25.54 -45.94
C THR A 60 -18.07 -25.54 -46.65
N LYS A 61 -18.11 -26.05 -47.90
CA LYS A 61 -19.34 -26.11 -48.69
C LYS A 61 -20.38 -27.02 -48.04
N SER A 62 -19.97 -28.19 -47.55
CA SER A 62 -20.84 -29.15 -46.88
C SER A 62 -21.40 -28.61 -45.57
N ALA A 63 -20.56 -28.02 -44.72
CA ALA A 63 -21.01 -27.38 -43.48
C ALA A 63 -22.01 -26.25 -43.76
N PHE A 64 -21.74 -25.40 -44.78
CA PHE A 64 -22.63 -24.31 -45.15
C PHE A 64 -23.95 -24.80 -45.76
N LEU A 65 -23.93 -25.88 -46.55
CA LEU A 65 -25.14 -26.46 -47.13
C LEU A 65 -26.08 -26.98 -46.03
N THR A 66 -25.53 -27.69 -45.04
CA THR A 66 -26.27 -28.12 -43.84
C THR A 66 -26.77 -26.93 -43.03
N ALA A 67 -25.95 -25.89 -42.85
CA ALA A 67 -26.39 -24.68 -42.16
C ALA A 67 -27.53 -23.96 -42.91
N LYS A 68 -27.53 -24.00 -44.25
CA LYS A 68 -28.56 -23.40 -45.09
C LYS A 68 -29.92 -24.10 -44.92
N THR A 69 -29.96 -25.43 -44.77
CA THR A 69 -31.20 -26.13 -44.45
C THR A 69 -31.73 -25.77 -43.06
N MET A 70 -30.85 -25.35 -42.15
CA MET A 70 -31.17 -24.82 -40.82
C MET A 70 -31.45 -23.30 -40.81
N GLY A 71 -31.62 -22.66 -41.99
CA GLY A 71 -32.02 -21.26 -42.11
C GLY A 71 -30.88 -20.23 -42.03
N LEU A 72 -29.61 -20.67 -42.05
CA LEU A 72 -28.46 -19.78 -42.16
C LEU A 72 -28.29 -19.30 -43.61
N THR A 73 -28.21 -17.99 -43.81
CA THR A 73 -27.85 -17.37 -45.09
C THR A 73 -26.45 -16.78 -45.01
N LYS A 74 -25.83 -16.49 -46.16
CA LYS A 74 -24.52 -15.79 -46.20
C LYS A 74 -24.57 -14.45 -45.45
N GLU A 75 -25.66 -13.70 -45.63
CA GLU A 75 -25.85 -12.42 -44.94
C GLU A 75 -25.95 -12.60 -43.41
N LYS A 76 -26.75 -13.57 -42.94
CA LYS A 76 -26.85 -13.91 -41.51
C LYS A 76 -25.51 -14.36 -40.94
N LEU A 77 -24.74 -15.15 -41.70
CA LEU A 77 -23.41 -15.58 -41.29
C LEU A 77 -22.46 -14.39 -41.08
N LEU A 78 -22.43 -13.44 -42.03
CA LEU A 78 -21.60 -12.25 -41.90
C LEU A 78 -22.05 -11.35 -40.74
N LYS A 79 -23.37 -11.23 -40.51
CA LYS A 79 -23.93 -10.55 -39.33
C LYS A 79 -23.50 -11.24 -38.02
N ASN A 80 -23.54 -12.56 -37.96
CA ASN A 80 -23.10 -13.33 -36.80
C ASN A 80 -21.60 -13.16 -36.53
N VAL A 81 -20.76 -13.17 -37.58
CA VAL A 81 -19.33 -12.87 -37.45
C VAL A 81 -19.12 -11.48 -36.86
N GLN A 82 -19.85 -10.48 -37.35
CA GLN A 82 -19.76 -9.12 -36.84
C GLN A 82 -20.24 -9.00 -35.39
N HIS A 83 -21.32 -9.72 -35.02
CA HIS A 83 -21.80 -9.81 -33.64
C HIS A 83 -20.72 -10.31 -32.69
N TYR A 84 -20.08 -11.44 -33.00
CA TYR A 84 -19.00 -11.99 -32.16
C TYR A 84 -17.77 -11.06 -32.10
N LYS A 85 -17.43 -10.35 -33.17
CA LYS A 85 -16.41 -9.29 -33.13
C LYS A 85 -16.80 -8.16 -32.19
N THR A 86 -18.07 -7.74 -32.20
CA THR A 86 -18.58 -6.70 -31.29
C THR A 86 -18.56 -7.17 -29.84
N VAL A 87 -18.89 -8.44 -29.56
CA VAL A 87 -18.76 -9.03 -28.21
C VAL A 87 -17.32 -8.94 -27.71
N LEU A 88 -16.34 -9.35 -28.52
CA LEU A 88 -14.92 -9.26 -28.16
C LEU A 88 -14.45 -7.82 -27.95
N ASN A 89 -14.90 -6.88 -28.79
CA ASN A 89 -14.57 -5.46 -28.63
C ASN A 89 -15.12 -4.89 -27.32
N LYS A 90 -16.35 -5.25 -26.94
CA LYS A 90 -16.93 -4.84 -25.65
C LYS A 90 -16.14 -5.37 -24.46
N GLU A 91 -15.70 -6.63 -24.50
CA GLU A 91 -14.89 -7.19 -23.41
C GLU A 91 -13.52 -6.52 -23.34
N LYS A 92 -12.91 -6.20 -24.49
CA LYS A 92 -11.67 -5.42 -24.56
C LYS A 92 -11.83 -4.03 -23.92
N GLU A 93 -12.91 -3.31 -24.21
CA GLU A 93 -13.19 -1.99 -23.63
C GLU A 93 -13.42 -2.06 -22.12
N LYS A 94 -14.19 -3.06 -21.65
CA LYS A 94 -14.42 -3.31 -20.23
C LYS A 94 -13.13 -3.63 -19.49
N PHE A 95 -12.26 -4.46 -20.08
CA PHE A 95 -10.94 -4.76 -19.53
C PHE A 95 -10.06 -3.51 -19.44
N ALA A 96 -10.01 -2.69 -20.50
CA ALA A 96 -9.24 -1.45 -20.49
C ALA A 96 -9.71 -0.48 -19.40
N LEU A 97 -11.02 -0.37 -19.19
CA LEU A 97 -11.60 0.44 -18.13
C LEU A 97 -11.26 -0.11 -16.74
N ALA A 98 -11.40 -1.41 -16.53
CA ALA A 98 -11.04 -2.06 -15.26
C ALA A 98 -9.55 -1.87 -14.94
N LEU A 99 -8.66 -2.02 -15.92
CA LEU A 99 -7.23 -1.80 -15.77
C LEU A 99 -6.92 -0.34 -15.41
N LYS A 100 -7.54 0.62 -16.09
CA LYS A 100 -7.40 2.05 -15.78
C LYS A 100 -7.80 2.34 -14.34
N ASN A 101 -8.94 1.80 -13.88
CA ASN A 101 -9.41 1.98 -12.52
C ASN A 101 -8.47 1.32 -11.49
N GLN A 102 -7.94 0.13 -11.80
CA GLN A 102 -6.97 -0.54 -10.95
C GLN A 102 -5.68 0.27 -10.82
N ILE A 103 -5.19 0.87 -11.90
CA ILE A 103 -4.01 1.74 -11.86
C ILE A 103 -4.30 2.98 -11.01
N ALA A 104 -5.40 3.70 -11.26
CA ALA A 104 -5.76 4.89 -10.49
C ALA A 104 -5.87 4.57 -8.99
N ASN A 105 -6.61 3.52 -8.62
CA ASN A 105 -6.81 3.16 -7.21
C ASN A 105 -5.52 2.74 -6.49
N ASN A 106 -4.65 1.97 -7.16
CA ASN A 106 -3.44 1.45 -6.52
C ASN A 106 -2.25 2.40 -6.58
N VAL A 107 -2.14 3.22 -7.62
CA VAL A 107 -0.99 4.12 -7.79
C VAL A 107 -1.30 5.44 -7.11
N ASP A 108 -2.41 6.11 -7.43
CA ASP A 108 -2.72 7.43 -6.87
C ASP A 108 -2.98 7.35 -5.37
N GLY A 109 -3.65 6.28 -4.92
CA GLY A 109 -3.86 6.01 -3.50
C GLY A 109 -2.55 5.82 -2.73
N LYS A 110 -1.57 5.10 -3.32
CA LYS A 110 -0.25 4.90 -2.70
C LYS A 110 0.59 6.16 -2.72
N VAL A 111 0.56 6.94 -3.80
CA VAL A 111 1.25 8.24 -3.89
C VAL A 111 0.75 9.19 -2.80
N LEU A 112 -0.56 9.24 -2.58
CA LEU A 112 -1.16 10.07 -1.53
C LEU A 112 -0.78 9.58 -0.12
N GLN A 113 -0.68 8.27 0.10
CA GLN A 113 -0.18 7.72 1.36
C GLN A 113 1.30 8.07 1.60
N ILE A 114 2.15 7.97 0.58
CA ILE A 114 3.56 8.35 0.65
C ILE A 114 3.69 9.83 1.04
N SER A 115 2.91 10.71 0.40
CA SER A 115 2.90 12.14 0.74
C SER A 115 2.55 12.37 2.21
N LYS A 116 1.47 11.74 2.70
CA LYS A 116 1.06 11.85 4.11
C LYS A 116 2.13 11.37 5.09
N TYR A 117 2.83 10.29 4.77
CA TYR A 117 3.92 9.81 5.61
C TYR A 117 5.11 10.77 5.61
N ASN A 118 5.47 11.35 4.46
CA ASN A 118 6.53 12.35 4.38
C ASN A 118 6.20 13.59 5.23
N ASP A 119 4.97 14.11 5.14
CA ASP A 119 4.53 15.24 5.97
C ASP A 119 4.65 14.92 7.47
N LYS A 120 4.25 13.69 7.86
CA LYS A 120 4.34 13.25 9.27
C LYS A 120 5.78 13.09 9.73
N ILE A 121 6.66 12.60 8.86
CA ILE A 121 8.09 12.49 9.14
C ILE A 121 8.67 13.89 9.41
N THR A 122 8.38 14.88 8.56
CA THR A 122 8.85 16.25 8.75
C THR A 122 8.31 16.87 10.04
N GLU A 123 7.02 16.69 10.34
CA GLU A 123 6.42 17.17 11.59
C GLU A 123 7.13 16.55 12.82
N ASN A 124 7.38 15.25 12.79
CA ASN A 124 8.05 14.54 13.88
C ASN A 124 9.53 14.95 14.02
N GLN A 125 10.23 15.19 12.92
CA GLN A 125 11.60 15.71 12.94
C GLN A 125 11.69 17.09 13.60
N ASN A 126 10.74 17.98 13.29
CA ASN A 126 10.67 19.29 13.94
C ASN A 126 10.40 19.16 15.45
N LYS A 127 9.52 18.24 15.86
CA LYS A 127 9.27 17.95 17.28
C LYS A 127 10.51 17.41 18.00
N ILE A 128 11.23 16.48 17.37
CA ILE A 128 12.49 15.96 17.92
C ILE A 128 13.49 17.10 18.13
N LYS A 129 13.62 17.99 17.14
CA LYS A 129 14.51 19.14 17.25
C LYS A 129 14.13 20.05 18.43
N GLN A 130 12.84 20.38 18.59
CA GLN A 130 12.37 21.18 19.72
C GLN A 130 12.67 20.51 21.06
N LEU A 131 12.37 19.22 21.19
CA LEU A 131 12.63 18.46 22.41
C LEU A 131 14.13 18.42 22.75
N GLN A 132 15.00 18.34 21.74
CA GLN A 132 16.45 18.39 21.94
C GLN A 132 16.92 19.76 22.43
N GLU A 133 16.36 20.85 21.87
CA GLU A 133 16.65 22.21 22.33
C GLU A 133 16.20 22.39 23.79
N ASP A 134 14.99 21.92 24.14
CA ASP A 134 14.44 21.99 25.49
C ASP A 134 15.31 21.21 26.50
N ILE A 135 15.78 20.01 26.13
CA ILE A 135 16.69 19.20 26.98
C ILE A 135 17.97 19.98 27.28
N VAL A 136 18.59 20.58 26.27
CA VAL A 136 19.83 21.36 26.46
C VAL A 136 19.60 22.55 27.39
N THR A 137 18.46 23.23 27.27
CA THR A 137 18.10 24.33 28.18
C THR A 137 17.95 23.83 29.62
N MET A 138 17.23 22.73 29.84
CA MET A 138 17.03 22.17 31.19
C MET A 138 18.35 21.69 31.82
N GLU A 139 19.23 21.06 31.04
CA GLU A 139 20.57 20.65 31.51
C GLU A 139 21.41 21.85 31.94
N ALA A 140 21.37 22.96 31.19
CA ALA A 140 22.06 24.19 31.55
C ALA A 140 21.51 24.82 32.84
N GLU A 141 20.19 24.82 33.03
CA GLU A 141 19.54 25.32 34.25
C GLU A 141 19.93 24.49 35.49
N ILE A 142 19.95 23.15 35.37
CA ILE A 142 20.38 22.25 36.46
C ILE A 142 21.79 22.63 36.93
N VAL A 143 22.74 22.79 36.01
CA VAL A 143 24.13 23.16 36.35
C VAL A 143 24.20 24.52 37.05
N GLN A 144 23.37 25.49 36.66
CA GLN A 144 23.32 26.78 37.34
C GLN A 144 22.78 26.67 38.76
N ILE A 145 21.71 25.88 38.95
CA ILE A 145 21.11 25.64 40.25
C ILE A 145 22.10 24.94 41.18
N GLU A 146 22.80 23.91 40.72
CA GLU A 146 23.81 23.19 41.50
C GLU A 146 24.94 24.12 41.99
N LYS A 147 25.46 24.99 41.11
CA LYS A 147 26.47 26.00 41.49
C LYS A 147 25.95 26.98 42.55
N GLY A 148 24.68 27.39 42.42
CA GLY A 148 24.02 28.25 43.40
C GLY A 148 23.85 27.58 44.77
N LEU A 149 23.49 26.30 44.77
CA LEU A 149 23.36 25.48 45.98
C LEU A 149 24.70 25.31 46.68
N ASP A 150 25.77 24.95 45.97
CA ASP A 150 27.10 24.79 46.55
C ASP A 150 27.61 26.09 47.17
N SER A 151 27.42 27.22 46.48
CA SER A 151 27.79 28.54 47.01
C SER A 151 27.01 28.88 48.28
N THR A 152 25.70 28.60 48.30
CA THR A 152 24.83 28.87 49.44
C THR A 152 25.19 27.99 50.63
N LYS A 153 25.43 26.70 50.39
CA LYS A 153 25.85 25.74 51.42
C LYS A 153 27.16 26.17 52.06
N LYS A 154 28.15 26.57 51.25
CA LYS A 154 29.43 27.08 51.75
C LYS A 154 29.26 28.31 52.64
N LYS A 155 28.44 29.29 52.23
CA LYS A 155 28.16 30.49 53.04
C LYS A 155 27.52 30.15 54.38
N ILE A 156 26.61 29.17 54.42
CA ILE A 156 25.98 28.70 55.65
C ILE A 156 27.01 28.05 56.57
N GLU A 157 27.87 27.17 56.03
CA GLU A 157 28.95 26.52 56.78
C GLU A 157 29.94 27.55 57.33
N ASP A 158 30.39 28.51 56.51
CA ASP A 158 31.30 29.59 56.92
C ASP A 158 30.67 30.45 58.04
N THR A 159 29.38 30.81 57.91
CA THR A 159 28.66 31.60 58.94
C THR A 159 28.55 30.84 60.25
N ARG A 160 28.22 29.54 60.20
CA ARG A 160 28.16 28.67 61.38
C ARG A 160 29.52 28.61 62.08
N ASP A 161 30.58 28.37 61.32
CA ASP A 161 31.92 28.19 61.87
C ASP A 161 32.47 29.48 62.47
N GLN A 162 32.22 30.63 61.83
CA GLN A 162 32.55 31.95 62.37
C GLN A 162 31.79 32.24 63.67
N PHE A 163 30.48 31.96 63.70
CA PHE A 163 29.68 32.14 64.91
C PHE A 163 30.21 31.29 66.06
N LYS A 164 30.46 29.99 65.82
CA LYS A 164 31.02 29.09 66.83
C LYS A 164 32.38 29.58 67.35
N SER A 165 33.28 29.97 66.45
CA SER A 165 34.59 30.50 66.85
C SER A 165 34.49 31.78 67.69
N ALA A 166 33.58 32.68 67.33
CA ALA A 166 33.33 33.90 68.10
C ALA A 166 32.75 33.60 69.48
N PHE A 167 31.79 32.67 69.55
CA PHE A 167 31.19 32.20 70.80
C PHE A 167 32.23 31.56 71.72
N ASP A 168 33.01 30.60 71.22
CA ASP A 168 34.02 29.88 72.00
C ASP A 168 35.06 30.84 72.59
N LYS A 169 35.51 31.83 71.80
CA LYS A 169 36.44 32.88 72.28
C LYS A 169 35.83 33.72 73.40
N LEU A 170 34.60 34.21 73.20
CA LEU A 170 33.94 35.05 74.20
C LEU A 170 33.66 34.27 75.48
N TYR A 171 33.24 33.02 75.35
CA TYR A 171 32.99 32.13 76.48
C TYR A 171 34.28 31.88 77.28
N GLN A 172 35.38 31.56 76.61
CA GLN A 172 36.69 31.36 77.25
C GLN A 172 37.19 32.60 77.98
N GLU A 173 37.01 33.79 77.39
CA GLU A 173 37.42 35.05 78.05
C GLU A 173 36.60 35.28 79.32
N ILE A 174 35.29 35.07 79.27
CA ILE A 174 34.39 35.22 80.44
C ILE A 174 34.73 34.21 81.53
N GLU A 175 35.00 32.96 81.18
CA GLU A 175 35.44 31.93 82.13
C GLU A 175 36.77 32.32 82.78
N ALA A 176 37.76 32.73 81.99
CA ALA A 176 39.07 33.14 82.49
C ALA A 176 38.98 34.35 83.43
N ASP A 177 38.15 35.35 83.07
CA ASP A 177 37.85 36.49 83.94
C ASP A 177 37.18 36.04 85.24
N GLY A 178 36.22 35.10 85.16
CA GLY A 178 35.55 34.53 86.32
C GLY A 178 36.49 33.79 87.26
N GLU A 179 37.39 32.96 86.73
CA GLU A 179 38.43 32.27 87.49
C GLU A 179 39.39 33.26 88.15
N LEU A 180 39.82 34.29 87.42
CA LEU A 180 40.69 35.34 87.93
C LEU A 180 40.04 36.07 89.11
N PHE A 181 38.78 36.50 88.97
CA PHE A 181 38.06 37.18 90.04
C PHE A 181 37.89 36.30 91.27
N ASN A 182 37.56 35.01 91.09
CA ASN A 182 37.45 34.06 92.20
C ASN A 182 38.79 33.78 92.92
N SER A 183 39.92 34.03 92.26
CA SER A 183 41.25 33.84 92.86
C SER A 183 41.75 35.05 93.66
N ILE A 184 41.21 36.24 93.39
CA ILE A 184 41.67 37.51 93.97
C ILE A 184 40.73 38.00 95.09
N LEU A 185 39.42 37.74 94.98
CA LEU A 185 38.40 38.14 95.95
C LEU A 185 38.19 37.07 97.03
#